data_AF-A0AAV8YP47-F1
#
_entry.id   AF-A0AAV8YP47-F1
#
_cell.length_a   1.000
_cell.length_b   1.000
_cell.length_c   1.000
_cell.angle_alpha   90.00
_cell.angle_beta   90.00
_cell.angle_gamma   90.00
#
_symmetry.space_group_name_H-M   'P 1'
#
loop_
_entity.id
_entity.type
_entity.pdbx_description
1 polymer ?
#
loop_
_entity_poly.entity_id
_entity_poly.type
_entity_poly.pdbx_seq_one_letter_code
_entity_poly.pdbx_strand_id
1 'polypeptide(L)'
;MSEFQKRDSGWELQFIMYVEINLNKFCAFGGSSYMKLPSFIEKKKGIVNVHNQDQCCFLWAIISALHPVRERTLDVSSYPQFSTVLDIEGMTFPVNLRDISKFELRNNISINVHTLESNFENDKIVYRVVGPADVCGICEKPFLEGERGGLRIIVT
;
A
#
# COMPACT_ATOMS: atom_id res chain seq x y z
N MET A 1 36.62 -5.16 -22.81
CA MET A 1 35.16 -5.32 -22.99
C MET A 1 34.78 -5.82 -24.41
N SER A 2 35.63 -6.60 -25.10
CA SER A 2 35.37 -7.02 -26.49
C SER A 2 34.99 -8.50 -26.66
N GLU A 3 34.96 -9.27 -25.56
CA GLU A 3 34.95 -10.72 -25.61
C GLU A 3 33.56 -11.34 -25.86
N PHE A 4 32.48 -10.56 -25.78
CA PHE A 4 31.11 -11.11 -25.80
C PHE A 4 30.36 -11.01 -27.13
N GLN A 5 30.90 -10.30 -28.14
CA GLN A 5 30.14 -10.01 -29.37
C GLN A 5 30.50 -10.90 -30.58
N LYS A 6 31.48 -11.80 -30.47
CA LYS A 6 31.96 -12.57 -31.63
C LYS A 6 32.09 -14.06 -31.27
N ARG A 7 30.96 -14.78 -31.31
CA ARG A 7 30.96 -16.24 -31.38
C ARG A 7 30.41 -16.67 -32.73
N ASP A 8 31.34 -16.98 -33.64
CA ASP A 8 31.18 -17.70 -34.92
C ASP A 8 30.26 -17.17 -36.03
N SER A 9 29.35 -16.23 -35.78
CA SER A 9 28.42 -15.78 -36.83
C SER A 9 28.99 -14.70 -37.74
N GLY A 10 30.08 -14.03 -37.35
CA GLY A 10 30.69 -12.92 -38.10
C GLY A 10 29.89 -11.62 -38.11
N TRP A 11 28.77 -11.55 -37.39
CA TRP A 11 27.94 -10.36 -37.29
C TRP A 11 28.45 -9.43 -36.19
N GLU A 12 28.55 -8.14 -36.49
CA GLU A 12 28.90 -7.09 -35.56
C GLU A 12 27.74 -6.10 -35.45
N LEU A 13 27.29 -5.81 -34.23
CA LEU A 13 26.21 -4.85 -34.00
C LEU A 13 26.72 -3.45 -34.33
N GLN A 14 26.21 -2.87 -35.43
CA GLN A 14 26.72 -1.60 -35.94
C GLN A 14 26.14 -0.38 -35.20
N PHE A 15 24.83 -0.34 -35.00
CA PHE A 15 24.15 0.68 -34.16
C PHE A 15 22.73 0.24 -33.82
N ILE A 16 22.21 0.71 -32.68
CA ILE A 16 20.81 0.55 -32.28
C ILE A 16 20.08 1.85 -32.65
N MET A 17 19.07 1.75 -33.52
CA MET A 17 18.34 2.93 -34.02
C MET A 17 17.37 3.53 -32.99
N TYR A 18 16.68 2.68 -32.24
CA TYR A 18 15.71 3.10 -31.24
C TYR A 18 15.56 2.02 -30.17
N VAL A 19 15.42 2.45 -28.91
CA VAL A 19 15.07 1.58 -27.79
C VAL A 19 13.93 2.25 -27.05
N GLU A 20 12.81 1.55 -26.92
CA GLU A 20 11.71 1.95 -26.05
C GLU A 20 11.83 1.20 -24.74
N ILE A 21 11.98 1.93 -23.65
CA ILE A 21 12.01 1.36 -22.30
C ILE A 21 10.75 1.81 -21.58
N ASN A 22 9.80 0.90 -21.44
CA ASN A 22 8.59 1.14 -20.65
C ASN A 22 8.88 0.87 -19.17
N LEU A 23 9.20 1.93 -18.43
CA LEU A 23 9.42 1.89 -17.00
C LEU A 23 8.09 2.08 -16.27
N ASN A 24 7.53 0.98 -15.75
CA ASN A 24 6.45 1.08 -14.78
C ASN A 24 7.01 1.57 -13.45
N LYS A 25 6.51 2.72 -12.96
CA LYS A 25 6.87 3.23 -11.64
C LYS A 25 6.36 2.25 -10.58
N PHE A 26 7.27 1.44 -10.04
CA PHE A 26 6.97 0.61 -8.87
C PHE A 26 6.96 1.51 -7.64
N CYS A 27 5.79 1.97 -7.22
CA CYS A 27 5.63 2.54 -5.89
C CYS A 27 5.68 1.38 -4.89
N ALA A 28 6.81 1.23 -4.19
CA ALA A 28 6.87 0.43 -2.98
C ALA A 28 6.00 1.14 -1.94
N PHE A 29 4.74 0.74 -1.83
CA PHE A 29 3.83 1.23 -0.81
C PHE A 29 4.37 0.78 0.54
N GLY A 30 4.88 1.73 1.32
CA GLY A 30 5.44 1.50 2.64
C GLY A 30 4.74 2.39 3.64
N GLY A 31 3.49 2.05 3.98
CA GLY A 31 2.89 2.58 5.21
C GLY A 31 3.75 2.10 6.38
N SER A 32 4.36 3.04 7.09
CA SER A 32 5.39 2.74 8.07
C SER A 32 4.99 3.28 9.44
N SER A 33 5.17 4.57 9.67
CA SER A 33 4.74 5.28 10.87
C SER A 33 3.59 6.23 10.57
N TYR A 34 3.07 6.87 11.61
CA TYR A 34 2.04 7.89 11.48
C TYR A 34 2.43 8.97 10.47
N MET A 35 1.53 9.23 9.53
CA MET A 35 1.60 10.37 8.62
C MET A 35 0.39 11.25 8.82
N LYS A 36 0.60 12.57 8.87
CA LYS A 36 -0.50 13.52 9.00
C LYS A 36 -1.35 13.52 7.73
N LEU A 37 -2.65 13.25 7.89
CA LEU A 37 -3.60 13.31 6.78
C LEU A 37 -3.73 14.75 6.26
N PRO A 38 -3.98 14.94 4.95
CA PRO A 38 -4.38 16.23 4.41
C PRO A 38 -5.64 16.75 5.08
N SER A 39 -5.69 18.07 5.30
CA SER A 39 -6.72 18.72 6.11
C SER A 39 -8.16 18.46 5.64
N PHE A 40 -8.38 18.25 4.34
CA PHE A 40 -9.71 17.96 3.80
C PHE A 40 -10.24 16.58 4.23
N ILE A 41 -9.37 15.61 4.51
CA ILE A 41 -9.72 14.28 5.02
C ILE A 41 -9.94 14.35 6.52
N GLU A 42 -8.99 14.96 7.23
CA GLU A 42 -9.02 15.12 8.69
C GLU A 42 -10.32 15.80 9.15
N LYS A 43 -10.76 16.85 8.44
CA LYS A 43 -12.01 17.57 8.73
C LYS A 43 -13.27 16.73 8.56
N LYS A 44 -13.27 15.72 7.68
CA LYS A 44 -14.43 14.84 7.48
C LYS A 44 -14.64 13.87 8.65
N LYS A 45 -13.63 13.68 9.50
CA LYS A 45 -13.66 12.78 10.68
C LYS A 45 -14.14 11.35 10.38
N GLY A 46 -14.01 10.91 9.13
CA GLY A 46 -14.46 9.58 8.69
C GLY A 46 -13.38 8.50 8.75
N ILE A 47 -12.15 8.87 9.11
CA ILE A 47 -10.99 7.97 9.16
C ILE A 47 -10.33 8.11 10.52
N VAL A 48 -10.00 6.95 11.11
CA VAL A 48 -9.18 6.87 12.32
C VAL A 48 -7.73 6.74 11.87
N ASN A 49 -6.90 7.72 12.22
CA ASN A 49 -5.47 7.73 11.92
C ASN A 49 -4.68 7.61 13.23
N VAL A 50 -4.37 6.38 13.62
CA VAL A 50 -3.68 6.08 14.89
C VAL A 50 -2.25 6.62 14.87
N HIS A 51 -1.86 7.37 15.90
CA HIS A 51 -0.53 7.96 16.05
C HIS A 51 0.48 6.93 16.56
N ASN A 52 1.09 6.17 15.65
CA ASN A 52 2.18 5.25 15.97
C ASN A 52 3.57 5.84 15.70
N GLN A 53 4.54 5.46 16.53
CA GLN A 53 5.98 5.80 16.37
C GLN A 53 6.81 4.64 15.78
N ASP A 54 6.21 3.45 15.69
CA ASP A 54 6.81 2.26 15.09
C ASP A 54 6.56 2.20 13.56
N GLN A 55 6.99 1.12 12.90
CA GLN A 55 6.77 0.89 11.48
C GLN A 55 5.53 0.01 11.19
N CYS A 56 4.59 -0.06 12.16
CA CYS A 56 3.48 -1.01 12.16
C CYS A 56 2.12 -0.33 11.91
N CYS A 57 2.06 0.78 11.19
CA CYS A 57 0.79 1.52 10.99
C CYS A 57 -0.31 0.67 10.33
N PHE A 58 0.06 -0.30 9.48
CA PHE A 58 -0.85 -1.27 8.89
C PHE A 58 -1.61 -2.07 9.96
N LEU A 59 -0.90 -2.59 10.96
CA LEU A 59 -1.51 -3.35 12.05
C LEU A 59 -2.37 -2.46 12.94
N TRP A 60 -1.89 -1.25 13.26
CA TRP A 60 -2.65 -0.29 14.05
C TRP A 60 -3.95 0.13 13.37
N ALA A 61 -3.96 0.26 12.05
CA ALA A 61 -5.17 0.52 11.28
C ALA A 61 -6.18 -0.63 11.41
N ILE A 62 -5.73 -1.88 11.27
CA ILE A 62 -6.59 -3.07 11.42
C ILE A 62 -7.16 -3.15 12.85
N ILE A 63 -6.30 -3.03 13.86
CA ILE A 63 -6.71 -3.08 15.26
C ILE A 63 -7.73 -1.99 15.59
N SER A 64 -7.54 -0.77 15.08
CA SER A 64 -8.48 0.32 15.32
C SER A 64 -9.88 0.05 14.78
N ALA A 65 -9.97 -0.73 13.69
CA ALA A 65 -11.22 -1.10 13.08
C ALA A 65 -11.86 -2.34 13.71
N LEU A 66 -11.06 -3.30 14.18
CA LEU A 66 -11.54 -4.48 14.93
C LEU A 66 -11.98 -4.13 16.36
N HIS A 67 -11.32 -3.17 16.99
CA HIS A 67 -11.56 -2.74 18.36
C HIS A 67 -11.89 -1.24 18.43
N PRO A 68 -13.04 -0.80 17.90
CA PRO A 68 -13.39 0.61 17.87
C PRO A 68 -13.56 1.16 19.28
N VAL A 69 -12.90 2.29 19.56
CA VAL A 69 -12.98 3.01 20.84
C VAL A 69 -13.73 4.34 20.67
N ARG A 70 -14.33 4.84 21.75
CA ARG A 70 -15.11 6.10 21.71
C ARG A 70 -14.26 7.34 21.97
N GLU A 71 -13.24 7.20 22.81
CA GLU A 71 -12.36 8.28 23.24
C GLU A 71 -10.92 7.96 22.88
N ARG A 72 -10.11 8.99 22.64
CA ARG A 72 -8.68 8.82 22.31
C ARG A 72 -8.45 7.83 21.17
N THR A 73 -9.28 7.90 20.14
CA THR A 73 -9.25 7.00 18.97
C THR A 73 -7.93 7.07 18.20
N LEU A 74 -7.18 8.15 18.36
CA LEU A 74 -5.90 8.34 17.68
C LEU A 74 -4.71 7.84 18.52
N ASP A 75 -4.91 7.43 19.77
CA ASP A 75 -3.83 7.00 20.66
C ASP A 75 -3.66 5.48 20.58
N VAL A 76 -2.42 5.03 20.37
CA VAL A 76 -2.05 3.61 20.35
C VAL A 76 -2.43 2.89 21.64
N SER A 77 -2.31 3.58 22.79
CA SER A 77 -2.61 3.02 24.12
C SER A 77 -4.09 2.72 24.35
N SER A 78 -4.98 3.24 23.50
CA SER A 78 -6.42 2.94 23.56
C SER A 78 -6.75 1.55 23.02
N TYR A 79 -5.81 0.89 22.35
CA TYR A 79 -6.01 -0.37 21.66
C TYR A 79 -5.21 -1.52 22.28
N PRO A 80 -5.70 -2.77 22.14
CA PRO A 80 -4.88 -3.93 22.49
C PRO A 80 -3.63 -4.00 21.62
N GLN A 81 -2.60 -4.66 22.13
CA GLN A 81 -1.38 -4.91 21.36
C GLN A 81 -1.71 -5.78 20.15
N PHE A 82 -1.29 -5.35 18.95
CA PHE A 82 -1.62 -6.07 17.72
C PHE A 82 -1.13 -7.52 17.74
N SER A 83 -0.02 -7.81 18.42
CA SER A 83 0.58 -9.14 18.51
C SER A 83 -0.24 -10.15 19.31
N THR A 84 -1.19 -9.71 20.13
CA THR A 84 -2.08 -10.61 20.87
C THR A 84 -3.37 -10.91 20.12
N VAL A 85 -3.69 -10.13 19.08
CA VAL A 85 -4.94 -10.22 18.33
C VAL A 85 -4.73 -10.78 16.92
N LEU A 86 -3.61 -10.43 16.29
CA LEU A 86 -3.32 -10.75 14.88
C LEU A 86 -2.14 -11.74 14.79
N ASP A 87 -2.27 -12.73 13.91
CA ASP A 87 -1.15 -13.56 13.46
C ASP A 87 -0.29 -12.76 12.48
N ILE A 88 0.87 -12.33 12.96
CA ILE A 88 1.88 -11.56 12.22
C ILE A 88 3.16 -12.37 11.95
N GLU A 89 3.13 -13.69 12.18
CA GLU A 89 4.31 -14.53 12.05
C GLU A 89 4.84 -14.52 10.60
N GLY A 90 6.16 -14.38 10.44
CA GLY A 90 6.81 -14.36 9.13
C GLY A 90 6.51 -13.12 8.29
N MET A 91 5.89 -12.08 8.85
CA MET A 91 5.77 -10.77 8.21
C MET A 91 6.96 -9.88 8.52
N THR A 92 7.36 -9.07 7.53
CA THR A 92 8.34 -8.01 7.68
C THR A 92 7.66 -6.66 7.57
N PHE A 93 8.11 -5.69 8.38
CA PHE A 93 7.56 -4.34 8.40
C PHE A 93 8.56 -3.33 7.83
N PRO A 94 8.10 -2.33 7.06
CA PRO A 94 6.71 -2.07 6.64
C PRO A 94 6.14 -3.15 5.71
N VAL A 95 4.82 -3.40 5.79
CA VAL A 95 4.16 -4.50 5.07
C VAL A 95 4.17 -4.24 3.56
N ASN A 96 4.55 -5.27 2.78
CA ASN A 96 4.41 -5.24 1.33
C ASN A 96 2.97 -5.62 0.93
N LEU A 97 2.40 -4.96 -0.08
CA LEU A 97 1.07 -5.30 -0.61
C LEU A 97 0.94 -6.80 -0.97
N ARG A 98 2.02 -7.43 -1.43
CA ARG A 98 2.04 -8.86 -1.78
C ARG A 98 1.76 -9.76 -0.58
N ASP A 99 2.20 -9.35 0.60
CA ASP A 99 2.05 -10.13 1.83
C ASP A 99 0.69 -9.91 2.51
N ILE A 100 -0.10 -8.92 2.08
CA ILE A 100 -1.46 -8.70 2.58
C ILE A 100 -2.35 -9.91 2.30
N SER A 101 -2.26 -10.50 1.10
CA SER A 101 -3.03 -11.71 0.76
C SER A 101 -2.75 -12.89 1.72
N LYS A 102 -1.49 -13.07 2.13
CA LYS A 102 -1.11 -14.09 3.12
C LYS A 102 -1.67 -13.74 4.49
N PHE A 103 -1.59 -12.47 4.86
CA PHE A 103 -2.09 -11.97 6.14
C PHE A 103 -3.62 -12.12 6.27
N GLU A 104 -4.38 -11.81 5.22
CA GLU A 104 -5.83 -12.02 5.13
C GLU A 104 -6.20 -13.48 5.37
N LEU A 105 -5.50 -14.41 4.73
CA LEU A 105 -5.73 -15.85 4.87
C LEU A 105 -5.43 -16.34 6.30
N ARG A 106 -4.35 -15.87 6.92
CA ARG A 106 -3.97 -16.28 8.29
C ARG A 106 -4.93 -15.75 9.36
N ASN A 107 -5.44 -14.54 9.17
CA ASN A 107 -6.31 -13.88 10.15
C ASN A 107 -7.81 -14.02 9.83
N ASN A 108 -8.16 -14.64 8.69
CA ASN A 108 -9.53 -14.77 8.20
C ASN A 108 -10.28 -13.42 8.13
N ILE A 109 -9.61 -12.40 7.60
CA ILE A 109 -10.14 -11.05 7.40
C ILE A 109 -9.98 -10.62 5.94
N SER A 110 -10.82 -9.69 5.50
CA SER A 110 -10.71 -9.08 4.17
C SER A 110 -10.36 -7.60 4.32
N ILE A 111 -9.37 -7.16 3.55
CA ILE A 111 -8.72 -5.86 3.64
C ILE A 111 -8.74 -5.22 2.25
N ASN A 112 -9.31 -4.02 2.18
CA ASN A 112 -9.25 -3.18 1.00
C ASN A 112 -8.28 -2.03 1.26
N VAL A 113 -7.20 -1.99 0.48
CA VAL A 113 -6.20 -0.91 0.58
C VAL A 113 -6.57 0.21 -0.38
N HIS A 114 -6.66 1.43 0.10
CA HIS A 114 -6.85 2.63 -0.71
C HIS A 114 -5.64 3.55 -0.56
N THR A 115 -5.28 4.23 -1.63
CA THR A 115 -4.16 5.15 -1.71
C THR A 115 -4.66 6.57 -1.87
N LEU A 116 -3.87 7.54 -1.43
CA LEU A 116 -4.12 8.95 -1.70
C LEU A 116 -3.15 9.48 -2.76
N GLU A 117 -3.68 9.84 -3.92
CA GLU A 117 -2.91 10.52 -4.96
C GLU A 117 -3.10 12.02 -4.87
N SER A 118 -2.02 12.77 -5.09
CA SER A 118 -2.04 14.23 -5.16
C SER A 118 -1.62 14.70 -6.54
N ASN A 119 -2.48 15.48 -7.20
CA ASN A 119 -2.20 16.12 -8.48
C ASN A 119 -2.15 17.63 -8.29
N PHE A 120 -1.34 18.32 -9.09
CA PHE A 120 -1.30 19.77 -9.13
C PHE A 120 -2.18 20.25 -10.29
N GLU A 121 -3.34 20.82 -9.97
CA GLU A 121 -4.32 21.32 -10.95
C GLU A 121 -4.65 22.78 -10.60
N ASN A 122 -4.56 23.71 -11.57
CA ASN A 122 -4.92 25.13 -11.41
C ASN A 122 -4.31 25.80 -10.16
N ASP A 123 -2.99 25.67 -9.97
CA ASP A 123 -2.23 26.18 -8.82
C ASP A 123 -2.68 25.64 -7.46
N LYS A 124 -3.36 24.49 -7.43
CA LYS A 124 -3.84 23.84 -6.21
C LYS A 124 -3.51 22.35 -6.22
N ILE A 125 -3.21 21.82 -5.03
CA ILE A 125 -3.07 20.38 -4.84
C ILE A 125 -4.47 19.77 -4.70
N VAL A 126 -4.83 18.91 -5.64
CA VAL A 126 -6.07 18.13 -5.64
C VAL A 126 -5.74 16.70 -5.24
N TYR A 127 -6.42 16.20 -4.21
CA TYR A 127 -6.24 14.84 -3.75
C TYR A 127 -7.37 13.94 -4.25
N ARG A 128 -7.03 12.72 -4.68
CA ARG A 128 -8.00 11.68 -5.06
C ARG A 128 -7.67 10.40 -4.32
N VAL A 129 -8.71 9.76 -3.77
CA VAL A 129 -8.59 8.43 -3.20
C VAL A 129 -8.67 7.43 -4.36
N VAL A 130 -7.67 6.57 -4.48
CA VAL A 130 -7.55 5.56 -5.53
C VAL A 130 -7.55 4.18 -4.87
N GLY A 131 -8.22 3.20 -5.47
CA GLY A 131 -8.16 1.81 -5.00
C GLY A 131 -9.35 0.97 -5.46
N PRO A 132 -9.41 -0.30 -5.03
CA PRO A 132 -8.44 -0.98 -4.17
C PRO A 132 -7.05 -1.11 -4.83
N ALA A 133 -5.99 -0.95 -4.03
CA ALA A 133 -4.62 -1.04 -4.47
C ALA A 133 -4.21 -2.51 -4.58
N ASP A 134 -4.15 -3.01 -5.81
CA ASP A 134 -3.76 -4.37 -6.10
C ASP A 134 -2.28 -4.48 -6.48
N VAL A 135 -1.70 -5.66 -6.24
CA VAL A 135 -0.39 -6.01 -6.80
C VAL A 135 -0.56 -6.18 -8.31
N CYS A 136 -0.19 -5.16 -9.09
CA CYS A 136 -0.17 -5.27 -10.54
C CYS A 136 0.88 -6.31 -10.97
N GLY A 137 0.41 -7.52 -11.31
CA GLY A 137 1.22 -8.59 -11.90
C GLY A 137 1.36 -8.50 -13.42
N ILE A 138 1.08 -7.33 -14.02
CA ILE A 138 0.66 -7.11 -15.42
C ILE A 138 -0.85 -7.39 -15.53
N CYS A 139 -1.65 -6.34 -15.33
CA CYS A 139 -3.12 -6.26 -15.37
C CYS A 139 -3.93 -7.46 -15.91
N GLU A 140 -4.37 -8.39 -15.04
CA GLU A 140 -5.58 -9.19 -15.25
C GLU A 140 -6.31 -9.50 -13.93
N LYS A 141 -7.18 -8.58 -13.51
CA LYS A 141 -8.64 -8.77 -13.36
C LYS A 141 -9.22 -7.67 -12.46
N PRO A 142 -10.30 -6.97 -12.89
CA PRO A 142 -11.13 -6.22 -11.96
C PRO A 142 -11.96 -7.23 -11.16
N PHE A 143 -11.86 -7.24 -9.83
CA PHE A 143 -12.92 -7.83 -9.04
C PHE A 143 -13.94 -6.74 -8.68
N LEU A 144 -15.05 -6.77 -9.43
CA LEU A 144 -16.27 -6.03 -9.15
C LEU A 144 -16.87 -6.52 -7.82
N GLU A 145 -17.29 -5.55 -7.02
CA GLU A 145 -18.34 -5.60 -5.99
C GLU A 145 -18.63 -6.95 -5.33
N GLY A 146 -18.19 -7.04 -4.07
CA GLY A 146 -19.04 -7.58 -3.03
C GLY A 146 -19.20 -6.53 -1.95
N GLU A 147 -20.42 -6.05 -1.72
CA GLU A 147 -20.83 -5.40 -0.46
C GLU A 147 -20.75 -6.41 0.70
N ARG A 148 -19.56 -6.93 0.97
CA ARG A 148 -19.25 -7.65 2.20
C ARG A 148 -18.28 -6.78 2.97
N GLY A 149 -18.60 -6.54 4.24
CA GLY A 149 -17.93 -5.59 5.13
C GLY A 149 -16.47 -5.91 5.40
N GLY A 150 -15.61 -5.77 4.38
CA GLY A 150 -14.17 -5.81 4.51
C GLY A 150 -13.63 -4.52 5.10
N LEU A 151 -12.53 -4.62 5.84
CA LEU A 151 -11.83 -3.50 6.46
C LEU A 151 -11.25 -2.62 5.36
N ARG A 152 -11.74 -1.38 5.25
CA ARG A 152 -11.20 -0.38 4.32
C ARG A 152 -10.12 0.42 5.01
N ILE A 153 -8.89 0.29 4.53
CA ILE A 153 -7.72 0.98 5.08
C ILE A 153 -7.20 1.94 4.03
N ILE A 154 -7.01 3.21 4.40
CA ILE A 154 -6.29 4.16 3.57
C ILE A 154 -4.83 4.17 4.03
N VAL A 155 -3.93 3.80 3.13
CA VAL A 155 -2.49 3.85 3.37
C VAL A 155 -1.95 5.07 2.63
N THR A 156 -1.44 6.04 3.39
CA THR A 156 -0.79 7.27 2.90
C THR A 156 0.71 7.15 2.90
#